data_AF-A0A1H2SGF6-F1
#
_entry.id   AF-A0A1H2SGF6-F1
#
_cell.length_a   1.000
_cell.length_b   1.000
_cell.length_c   1.000
_cell.angle_alpha   90.00
_cell.angle_beta   90.00
_cell.angle_gamma   90.00
#
_symmetry.space_group_name_H-M   'P 1'
#
loop_
_entity.id
_entity.type
_entity.pdbx_description
1 polymer ?
#
loop_
_entity_poly.entity_id
_entity_poly.type
_entity_poly.pdbx_seq_one_letter_code
_entity_poly.pdbx_strand_id
1 'polypeptide(L)'
;MTHLITDMHEILEIIANISVFMLELFGTCVLVYTAVKGFYYWIRKNESVRLYLAQGIALSLTFKMGGEVLRTIIARTWSELGVLGAIIVLRGLLTFLINWEIKEEKKALREN
;
A
#
# COMPACT_ATOMS: atom_id res chain seq x y z
N MET A 1 31.82 -21.11 8.72
CA MET A 1 31.16 -19.92 9.29
C MET A 1 30.50 -19.07 8.20
N THR A 2 31.17 -18.82 7.08
CA THR A 2 30.64 -18.11 5.90
C THR A 2 29.48 -18.84 5.20
N HIS A 3 29.57 -20.15 5.00
CA HIS A 3 28.49 -20.95 4.38
C HIS A 3 27.14 -20.85 5.13
N LEU A 4 27.17 -20.86 6.48
CA LEU A 4 25.95 -20.79 7.30
C LEU A 4 25.21 -19.44 7.17
N ILE A 5 25.96 -18.36 6.90
CA ILE A 5 25.40 -17.01 6.74
C ILE A 5 24.73 -16.86 5.37
N THR A 6 25.28 -17.51 4.34
CA THR A 6 24.72 -17.52 2.98
C THR A 6 23.40 -18.30 2.94
N ASP A 7 23.36 -19.49 3.52
CA ASP A 7 22.13 -20.30 3.57
C ASP A 7 20.99 -19.58 4.32
N MET A 8 21.34 -18.85 5.39
CA MET A 8 20.37 -18.04 6.14
C MET A 8 19.84 -16.84 5.35
N HIS A 9 20.66 -16.23 4.49
CA HIS A 9 20.24 -15.14 3.61
C HIS A 9 19.24 -15.62 2.54
N GLU A 10 19.52 -16.74 1.89
CA GLU A 10 18.62 -17.31 0.87
C GLU A 10 17.23 -17.65 1.45
N ILE A 11 17.20 -18.21 2.67
CA ILE A 11 15.94 -18.52 3.36
C ILE A 11 15.15 -17.25 3.67
N LEU A 12 15.82 -16.17 4.12
CA LEU A 12 15.18 -14.90 4.41
C LEU A 12 14.62 -14.24 3.14
N GLU A 13 15.33 -14.29 2.02
CA GLU A 13 14.87 -13.77 0.73
C GLU A 13 13.62 -14.51 0.22
N ILE A 14 13.58 -15.84 0.39
CA ILE A 14 12.42 -16.65 0.01
C ILE A 14 11.19 -16.26 0.85
N ILE A 15 11.34 -16.21 2.18
CA ILE A 15 10.25 -15.85 3.10
C ILE A 15 9.76 -14.43 2.82
N ALA A 16 10.67 -13.49 2.58
CA ALA A 16 10.35 -12.11 2.24
C ALA A 16 9.55 -12.01 0.95
N ASN A 17 10.02 -12.63 -0.14
CA ASN A 17 9.33 -12.59 -1.43
C ASN A 17 7.93 -13.20 -1.33
N ILE A 18 7.77 -14.31 -0.60
CA ILE A 18 6.46 -14.90 -0.33
C ILE A 18 5.56 -13.92 0.43
N SER A 19 6.10 -13.25 1.45
CA SER A 19 5.34 -12.30 2.26
C SER A 19 4.90 -11.07 1.45
N VAL A 20 5.78 -10.54 0.59
CA VAL A 20 5.45 -9.43 -0.33
C VAL A 20 4.34 -9.85 -1.28
N PHE A 21 4.47 -11.02 -1.90
CA PHE A 21 3.46 -11.55 -2.81
C PHE A 21 2.10 -11.73 -2.12
N MET A 22 2.08 -12.22 -0.88
CA MET A 22 0.85 -12.32 -0.08
C MET A 22 0.24 -10.95 0.19
N LEU A 23 1.04 -9.95 0.60
CA LEU A 23 0.55 -8.60 0.88
C LEU A 23 -0.02 -7.92 -0.38
N GLU A 24 0.66 -8.04 -1.52
CA GLU A 24 0.19 -7.54 -2.81
C GLU A 24 -1.12 -8.21 -3.24
N LEU A 25 -1.25 -9.51 -3.00
CA LEU A 25 -2.45 -10.28 -3.29
C LEU A 25 -3.63 -9.78 -2.45
N PHE A 26 -3.46 -9.64 -1.14
CA PHE A 26 -4.49 -9.11 -0.25
C PHE A 26 -4.92 -7.69 -0.62
N GLY A 27 -3.95 -6.79 -0.86
CA GLY A 27 -4.23 -5.42 -1.28
C GLY A 27 -5.01 -5.37 -2.59
N THR A 28 -4.66 -6.22 -3.56
CA THR A 28 -5.34 -6.31 -4.85
C THR A 28 -6.76 -6.87 -4.70
N CYS A 29 -6.95 -7.93 -3.93
CA CYS A 29 -8.28 -8.50 -3.67
C CYS A 29 -9.23 -7.49 -3.01
N VAL A 30 -8.75 -6.74 -2.02
CA VAL A 30 -9.52 -5.68 -1.36
C VAL A 30 -9.90 -4.56 -2.35
N LEU A 31 -8.96 -4.15 -3.21
CA LEU A 31 -9.23 -3.13 -4.23
C LEU A 31 -10.34 -3.56 -5.18
N VAL A 32 -10.22 -4.77 -5.73
CA VAL A 32 -11.17 -5.33 -6.68
C VAL A 32 -12.56 -5.46 -6.03
N TYR A 33 -12.64 -6.02 -4.82
CA TYR A 33 -13.90 -6.12 -4.09
C TYR A 33 -14.55 -4.76 -3.87
N THR A 34 -13.77 -3.77 -3.42
CA THR A 34 -14.30 -2.42 -3.15
C THR A 34 -14.72 -1.73 -4.46
N ALA A 35 -13.96 -1.91 -5.54
CA ALA A 35 -14.29 -1.36 -6.85
C ALA A 35 -15.61 -1.93 -7.40
N VAL A 36 -15.79 -3.26 -7.35
CA VAL A 36 -17.03 -3.93 -7.79
C VAL A 36 -18.22 -3.48 -6.95
N LYS A 37 -18.07 -3.45 -5.62
CA LYS A 37 -19.13 -3.01 -4.71
C LYS A 37 -19.46 -1.54 -4.93
N GLY A 38 -18.46 -0.68 -5.06
CA GLY A 38 -18.64 0.75 -5.35
C GLY A 38 -19.34 1.00 -6.68
N PHE A 39 -19.01 0.23 -7.72
CA PHE A 39 -19.68 0.30 -9.03
C PHE A 39 -21.16 -0.08 -8.92
N TYR A 40 -21.48 -1.15 -8.19
CA TYR A 40 -22.86 -1.56 -7.94
C TYR A 40 -23.66 -0.49 -7.18
N TYR A 41 -23.08 0.11 -6.14
CA TYR A 41 -23.75 1.17 -5.39
C TYR A 41 -23.82 2.51 -6.14
N TRP A 42 -22.89 2.79 -7.06
CA TRP A 42 -22.89 3.97 -7.91
C TRP A 42 -24.09 3.96 -8.86
N ILE A 43 -24.39 2.80 -9.47
CA ILE A 43 -25.60 2.60 -10.28
C ILE A 43 -26.88 2.83 -9.45
N ARG A 44 -26.86 2.51 -8.15
CA ARG A 44 -27.98 2.77 -7.23
C ARG A 44 -28.06 4.20 -6.69
N LYS A 45 -27.22 5.13 -7.16
CA LYS A 45 -27.28 6.58 -6.85
C LYS A 45 -27.15 6.94 -5.36
N ASN A 46 -26.46 6.11 -4.57
CA ASN A 46 -26.23 6.37 -3.14
C ASN A 46 -24.98 7.24 -2.92
N GLU A 47 -25.14 8.32 -2.16
CA GLU A 47 -24.06 9.29 -1.86
C GLU A 47 -22.90 8.69 -1.04
N SER A 48 -23.15 7.59 -0.32
CA SER A 48 -22.19 6.88 0.52
C SER A 48 -21.08 6.13 -0.25
N VAL A 49 -21.25 5.96 -1.57
CA VAL A 49 -20.30 5.25 -2.46
C VAL A 49 -18.89 5.80 -2.39
N ARG A 50 -18.78 7.13 -2.37
CA ARG A 50 -17.51 7.83 -2.47
C ARG A 50 -16.65 7.66 -1.22
N LEU A 51 -17.29 7.48 -0.06
CA LEU A 51 -16.60 7.19 1.21
C LEU A 51 -16.08 5.74 1.22
N TYR A 52 -16.94 4.79 0.84
CA TYR A 52 -16.58 3.35 0.79
C TYR A 52 -15.46 3.06 -0.21
N LEU A 53 -15.54 3.62 -1.42
CA LEU A 53 -14.49 3.49 -2.43
C LEU A 53 -13.17 4.06 -1.94
N ALA A 54 -13.18 5.25 -1.32
CA ALA A 54 -11.96 5.85 -0.83
C ALA A 54 -11.33 5.06 0.33
N GLN A 55 -12.13 4.50 1.23
CA GLN A 55 -11.61 3.64 2.30
C GLN A 55 -10.99 2.36 1.76
N GLY A 56 -11.62 1.68 0.79
CA GLY A 56 -11.04 0.47 0.21
C GLY A 56 -9.82 0.73 -0.68
N ILE A 57 -9.77 1.87 -1.38
CA ILE A 57 -8.56 2.31 -2.11
C ILE A 57 -7.43 2.57 -1.12
N ALA A 58 -7.68 3.29 -0.02
CA ALA A 58 -6.66 3.56 1.00
C ALA A 58 -6.16 2.25 1.64
N LEU A 59 -7.06 1.33 1.99
CA LEU A 59 -6.70 0.04 2.58
C LEU A 59 -5.85 -0.82 1.63
N SER A 60 -6.24 -0.91 0.35
CA SER A 60 -5.44 -1.59 -0.67
C SER A 60 -4.04 -1.00 -0.81
N LEU A 61 -3.95 0.33 -0.80
CA LEU A 61 -2.69 1.06 -0.92
C LEU A 61 -1.79 0.79 0.29
N THR A 62 -2.35 0.73 1.50
CA THR A 62 -1.60 0.36 2.72
C THR A 62 -1.03 -1.05 2.64
N PHE A 63 -1.78 -2.02 2.12
CA PHE A 63 -1.27 -3.38 1.90
C PHE A 63 -0.16 -3.43 0.85
N LYS A 64 -0.31 -2.70 -0.26
CA LYS A 64 0.74 -2.58 -1.28
C LYS A 64 2.01 -1.90 -0.75
N MET A 65 1.85 -0.80 -0.02
CA MET A 65 2.96 -0.10 0.63
C MET A 65 3.69 -1.01 1.64
N GLY A 66 2.96 -1.80 2.44
CA GLY A 66 3.56 -2.75 3.37
C GLY A 66 4.43 -3.82 2.68
N GLY A 67 3.98 -4.33 1.52
CA GLY A 67 4.76 -5.25 0.70
C GLY A 67 6.00 -4.59 0.09
N GLU A 68 5.86 -3.37 -0.43
CA GLU A 68 6.97 -2.61 -1.00
C GLU A 68 8.06 -2.30 0.04
N VAL A 69 7.64 -1.90 1.25
CA VAL A 69 8.53 -1.70 2.41
C VAL A 69 9.26 -2.98 2.78
N LEU A 70 8.55 -4.10 2.93
CA LEU A 70 9.16 -5.39 3.25
C LEU A 70 10.19 -5.80 2.19
N ARG A 71 9.88 -5.62 0.91
CA ARG A 71 10.82 -5.89 -0.20
C ARG A 71 12.09 -5.05 -0.11
N THR A 72 11.96 -3.78 0.26
CA THR A 72 13.09 -2.85 0.44
C THR A 72 13.84 -3.00 1.76
N ILE A 73 13.40 -3.86 2.68
CA ILE A 73 14.17 -4.19 3.89
C ILE A 73 15.12 -5.37 3.63
N ILE A 74 14.79 -6.22 2.65
CA ILE A 74 15.53 -7.47 2.39
C ILE A 74 16.51 -7.38 1.18
N ALA A 75 16.30 -6.51 0.18
CA ALA A 75 16.92 -6.64 -1.16
C ALA A 75 18.29 -5.96 -1.46
N ARG A 76 19.04 -5.38 -0.50
CA ARG A 76 20.38 -4.76 -0.74
C ARG A 76 21.23 -4.79 0.53
N THR A 77 22.52 -4.47 0.48
CA THR A 77 23.39 -4.50 1.65
C THR A 77 22.86 -3.54 2.74
N TRP A 78 22.85 -3.97 4.01
CA TRP A 78 22.22 -3.30 5.17
C TRP A 78 22.45 -1.77 5.29
N SER A 79 23.50 -1.21 4.70
CA SER A 79 23.85 0.21 4.81
C SER A 79 23.22 1.14 3.76
N GLU A 80 22.83 0.64 2.59
CA GLU A 80 22.33 1.49 1.49
C GLU A 80 20.79 1.39 1.30
N LEU A 81 20.18 0.30 1.77
CA LEU A 81 18.73 0.07 1.74
C LEU A 81 17.92 1.07 2.56
N GLY A 82 18.42 1.46 3.75
CA GLY A 82 17.65 2.29 4.68
C GLY A 82 17.30 3.65 4.11
N VAL A 83 18.21 4.25 3.34
CA VAL A 83 18.01 5.56 2.71
C VAL A 83 17.03 5.46 1.54
N LEU A 84 17.16 4.43 0.69
CA LEU A 84 16.27 4.22 -0.46
C LEU A 84 14.84 3.86 -0.03
N GLY A 85 14.69 3.02 1.00
CA GLY A 85 13.38 2.69 1.58
C GLY A 85 12.71 3.88 2.26
N ALA A 86 13.48 4.69 2.99
CA ALA A 86 12.97 5.91 3.61
C ALA A 86 12.40 6.89 2.58
N ILE A 87 13.03 7.04 1.41
CA ILE A 87 12.57 7.94 0.34
C ILE A 87 11.24 7.47 -0.26
N ILE A 88 11.07 6.16 -0.50
CA ILE A 88 9.83 5.60 -1.07
C ILE A 88 8.66 5.75 -0.09
N VAL A 89 8.91 5.49 1.20
CA VAL A 89 7.92 5.69 2.27
C VAL A 89 7.56 7.17 2.42
N LEU A 90 8.55 8.07 2.45
CA LEU A 90 8.31 9.52 2.52
C LEU A 90 7.46 9.98 1.35
N ARG A 91 7.76 9.49 0.14
CA ARG A 91 7.04 9.85 -1.08
C ARG A 91 5.59 9.35 -1.04
N GLY A 92 5.37 8.14 -0.54
CA GLY A 92 4.04 7.58 -0.31
C GLY A 92 3.22 8.39 0.67
N LEU A 93 3.80 8.70 1.84
CA LEU A 93 3.13 9.45 2.90
C LEU A 93 2.82 10.89 2.50
N LEU A 94 3.78 11.60 1.90
CA LEU A 94 3.60 13.00 1.49
C LEU A 94 2.53 13.12 0.40
N THR A 95 2.54 12.22 -0.58
CA THR A 95 1.52 12.19 -1.64
C THR A 95 0.14 11.84 -1.08
N PHE A 96 0.07 10.94 -0.09
CA PHE A 96 -1.18 10.56 0.55
C PHE A 96 -1.77 11.68 1.42
N LEU A 97 -0.94 12.38 2.20
CA LEU A 97 -1.34 13.53 3.02
C LEU A 97 -1.92 14.66 2.16
N ILE A 98 -1.22 15.03 1.07
CA ILE A 98 -1.68 16.07 0.15
C ILE A 98 -3.02 15.67 -0.49
N ASN A 99 -3.17 14.41 -0.90
CA ASN A 99 -4.41 13.95 -1.51
C ASN A 99 -5.57 13.82 -0.50
N TRP A 100 -5.29 13.71 0.80
CA TRP A 100 -6.29 13.77 1.86
C TRP A 100 -6.73 15.22 2.10
N GLU A 101 -5.81 16.17 2.25
CA GLU A 101 -6.14 17.59 2.41
C GLU A 101 -6.98 18.12 1.24
N ILE A 102 -6.59 17.82 0.00
CA ILE A 102 -7.35 18.22 -1.20
C ILE A 102 -8.77 17.63 -1.19
N LYS A 103 -8.95 16.45 -0.61
CA LYS A 103 -10.26 15.78 -0.54
C LYS A 103 -11.14 16.32 0.59
N GLU A 104 -10.55 16.82 1.67
CA GLU A 104 -11.24 17.55 2.74
C GLU A 104 -11.65 18.95 2.28
N GLU A 105 -10.76 19.71 1.63
CA GLU A 105 -11.09 21.04 1.09
C GLU A 105 -12.21 20.98 0.05
N LYS A 106 -12.20 19.99 -0.85
CA LYS A 106 -13.29 19.79 -1.82
C LYS A 106 -14.62 19.39 -1.20
N LYS A 107 -14.63 18.91 0.05
CA LYS A 107 -15.84 18.66 0.82
C LYS A 107 -16.34 19.94 1.46
N ALA A 108 -15.47 20.73 2.09
CA ALA A 108 -15.81 21.99 2.72
C ALA A 108 -16.36 23.04 1.72
N LEU A 109 -15.90 23.02 0.47
CA LEU A 109 -16.37 23.93 -0.59
C LEU A 109 -17.74 23.56 -1.20
N ARG A 110 -18.35 22.42 -0.85
CA ARG A 110 -19.69 22.02 -1.32
C ARG A 110 -20.82 22.38 -0.34
N GLU A 111 -20.50 22.99 0.80
CA GLU A 111 -21.48 23.41 1.82
C GLU A 111 -21.72 24.93 1.87
N ASN A 112 -21.28 25.68 0.85
CA ASN A 112 -21.70 27.07 0.57
C ASN A 112 -22.37 27.15 -0.81
#